data_AF-X0ZKE7-F1
#
_entry.id   AF-X0ZKE7-F1
#
_cell.length_a   1.000
_cell.length_b   1.000
_cell.length_c   1.000
_cell.angle_alpha   90.00
_cell.angle_beta   90.00
_cell.angle_gamma   90.00
#
_symmetry.space_group_name_H-M   'P 1'
#
loop_
_entity.id
_entity.type
_entity.pdbx_description
1 polymer ?
#
loop_
_entity_poly.entity_id
_entity_poly.type
_entity_poly.pdbx_seq_one_letter_code
_entity_poly.pdbx_strand_id
1 'polypeptide(L)'
;MRPKLTELIQPEQMPGVETAVRRLKQAIRDKEKITVYGDYDVDGITGVSILWQILTLLGADVDYYIPHRIDEGYGLNEEAVRALAKSGSKLLITVDCGVTAFSSAELAGQLGLEMIITDHHQPEPELPEAVAIVHPALEKSYANQDSSGSMVAFKLAWAMANEFNAGRKL
;
A
#
# COMPACT_ATOMS: atom_id res chain seq x y z
N MET A 1 -6.03 -21.04 -21.54
CA MET A 1 -4.73 -20.32 -21.44
C MET A 1 -3.71 -21.22 -20.73
N ARG A 2 -2.40 -21.03 -20.95
CA ARG A 2 -1.30 -21.74 -20.24
C ARG A 2 -0.33 -20.72 -19.62
N PRO A 3 -0.76 -19.97 -18.60
CA PRO A 3 0.07 -18.92 -18.00
C PRO A 3 1.31 -19.52 -17.32
N LYS A 4 2.44 -18.81 -17.40
CA LYS A 4 3.67 -19.16 -16.66
C LYS A 4 4.04 -18.06 -15.67
N LEU A 5 4.56 -18.45 -14.52
CA LEU A 5 5.08 -17.49 -13.53
C LEU A 5 6.19 -16.59 -14.10
N THR A 6 7.00 -17.13 -15.01
CA THR A 6 8.07 -16.39 -15.69
C THR A 6 7.56 -15.31 -16.65
N GLU A 7 6.28 -15.32 -16.99
CA GLU A 7 5.65 -14.35 -17.88
C GLU A 7 4.95 -13.22 -17.10
N LEU A 8 5.00 -13.24 -15.76
CA LEU A 8 4.50 -12.15 -14.94
C LEU A 8 5.35 -10.88 -15.16
N ILE A 9 4.67 -9.74 -15.31
CA ILE A 9 5.31 -8.43 -15.32
C ILE A 9 6.13 -8.27 -14.04
N GLN A 10 7.41 -7.90 -14.17
CA GLN A 10 8.29 -7.75 -13.02
C GLN A 10 7.77 -6.66 -12.08
N PRO A 11 7.89 -6.83 -10.75
CA PRO A 11 7.27 -5.92 -9.81
C PRO A 11 7.83 -4.50 -9.94
N GLU A 12 9.11 -4.34 -10.29
CA GLU A 12 9.79 -3.04 -10.48
C GLU A 12 9.18 -2.20 -11.61
N GLN A 13 8.40 -2.82 -12.51
CA GLN A 13 7.68 -2.10 -13.56
C GLN A 13 6.37 -1.49 -13.08
N MET A 14 5.85 -1.88 -11.90
CA MET A 14 4.67 -1.23 -11.31
C MET A 14 5.04 0.20 -10.89
N PRO A 15 4.37 1.23 -11.43
CA PRO A 15 4.71 2.62 -11.11
C PRO A 15 4.64 2.88 -9.60
N GLY A 16 5.62 3.64 -9.09
CA GLY A 16 5.71 4.03 -7.67
C GLY A 16 6.24 2.96 -6.71
N VAL A 17 6.37 1.70 -7.15
CA VAL A 17 6.80 0.59 -6.29
C VAL A 17 8.19 0.83 -5.69
N GLU A 18 9.13 1.40 -6.44
CA GLU A 18 10.51 1.60 -6.01
C GLU A 18 10.58 2.58 -4.82
N THR A 19 9.83 3.68 -4.89
CA THR A 19 9.74 4.66 -3.80
C THR A 19 9.06 4.05 -2.57
N ALA A 20 7.99 3.27 -2.77
CA ALA A 20 7.32 2.56 -1.68
C ALA A 20 8.24 1.56 -0.98
N VAL A 21 9.00 0.75 -1.73
CA VAL A 21 9.97 -0.21 -1.18
C VAL A 21 11.05 0.48 -0.36
N ARG A 22 11.63 1.59 -0.86
CA ARG A 22 12.63 2.36 -0.11
C ARG A 22 12.08 2.85 1.24
N ARG A 23 10.86 3.40 1.24
CA ARG A 23 10.23 3.91 2.46
C ARG A 23 9.86 2.80 3.45
N LEU A 24 9.34 1.67 2.95
CA LEU A 24 9.04 0.49 3.76
C LEU A 24 10.29 -0.10 4.40
N LYS A 25 11.38 -0.23 3.64
CA LYS A 25 12.67 -0.70 4.16
C LYS A 25 13.16 0.20 5.29
N GLN A 26 13.00 1.51 5.15
CA GLN A 26 13.30 2.46 6.22
C GLN A 26 12.42 2.25 7.45
N ALA A 27 11.10 2.11 7.28
CA ALA A 27 10.17 1.86 8.38
C ALA A 27 10.55 0.61 9.18
N ILE A 28 10.86 -0.48 8.48
CA ILE A 28 11.25 -1.76 9.08
C ILE A 28 12.56 -1.61 9.87
N ARG A 29 13.58 -0.98 9.27
CA ARG A 29 14.88 -0.75 9.92
C ARG A 29 14.74 0.11 11.18
N ASP A 30 13.94 1.16 11.09
CA ASP A 30 13.77 2.16 12.15
C ASP A 30 12.71 1.72 13.19
N LYS A 31 12.14 0.51 13.03
CA LYS A 31 11.09 -0.07 13.89
C LYS A 31 9.89 0.84 14.07
N GLU A 32 9.51 1.51 12.99
CA GLU A 32 8.30 2.32 12.94
C GLU A 32 7.06 1.43 12.91
N LYS A 33 6.03 1.83 13.65
CA LYS A 33 4.72 1.17 13.58
C LYS A 33 4.07 1.44 12.23
N ILE A 34 3.78 0.37 11.49
CA ILE A 34 3.13 0.39 10.18
C ILE A 34 1.67 -0.06 10.36
N THR A 35 0.73 0.59 9.68
CA THR A 35 -0.64 0.07 9.56
C THR A 35 -1.00 -0.12 8.09
N VAL A 36 -1.50 -1.30 7.75
CA VAL A 36 -2.09 -1.58 6.44
C VAL A 36 -3.59 -1.34 6.52
N TYR A 37 -4.08 -0.33 5.82
CA TYR A 37 -5.51 0.01 5.72
C TYR A 37 -6.06 -0.56 4.42
N GLY A 38 -7.05 -1.44 4.47
CA GLY A 38 -7.67 -1.97 3.25
C GLY A 38 -9.14 -1.60 3.14
N ASP A 39 -9.67 -1.70 1.93
CA ASP A 39 -11.12 -1.77 1.75
C ASP A 39 -11.72 -3.07 2.32
N TYR A 40 -13.02 -3.06 2.59
CA TYR A 40 -13.75 -4.15 3.23
C TYR A 40 -14.11 -5.31 2.28
N ASP A 41 -13.90 -5.15 0.98
CA ASP A 41 -14.25 -6.18 0.00
C ASP A 41 -13.16 -7.26 -0.14
N VAL A 42 -13.36 -8.20 -1.06
CA VAL A 42 -12.43 -9.32 -1.25
C VAL A 42 -11.07 -8.85 -1.79
N ASP A 43 -11.04 -7.82 -2.63
CA ASP A 43 -9.81 -7.31 -3.22
C ASP A 43 -8.97 -6.59 -2.15
N GLY A 44 -9.59 -5.68 -1.40
CA GLY A 44 -9.00 -5.00 -0.25
C GLY A 44 -8.48 -5.97 0.82
N ILE A 45 -9.31 -6.87 1.33
CA ILE A 45 -8.91 -7.84 2.38
C ILE A 45 -7.79 -8.77 1.90
N THR A 46 -7.81 -9.18 0.63
CA THR A 46 -6.74 -10.01 0.05
C THR A 46 -5.43 -9.25 -0.01
N GLY A 47 -5.44 -8.01 -0.50
CA GLY A 47 -4.24 -7.18 -0.56
C GLY A 47 -3.68 -6.85 0.82
N VAL A 48 -4.53 -6.57 1.81
CA VAL A 48 -4.11 -6.40 3.21
C VAL A 48 -3.41 -7.64 3.73
N SER A 49 -4.01 -8.81 3.50
CA SER A 49 -3.44 -10.09 3.93
C SER A 49 -2.05 -10.32 3.33
N ILE A 50 -1.87 -10.00 2.04
CA ILE A 50 -0.59 -10.12 1.34
C ILE A 50 0.47 -9.21 1.96
N LEU A 51 0.18 -7.91 2.12
CA LEU A 51 1.13 -6.95 2.66
C LEU A 51 1.44 -7.22 4.14
N TRP A 52 0.43 -7.53 4.94
CA TRP A 52 0.60 -7.85 6.34
C TRP A 52 1.50 -9.08 6.54
N GLN A 53 1.31 -10.13 5.73
CA GLN A 53 2.14 -11.34 5.79
C GLN A 53 3.60 -11.06 5.45
N ILE A 54 3.89 -10.38 4.32
CA ILE A 54 5.28 -10.12 3.95
C ILE A 54 5.97 -9.19 4.96
N LEU A 55 5.28 -8.14 5.43
CA LEU A 55 5.85 -7.21 6.41
C LEU A 55 6.14 -7.91 7.75
N THR A 56 5.23 -8.79 8.19
CA THR A 56 5.42 -9.63 9.39
C THR A 56 6.63 -10.56 9.22
N LEU A 57 6.75 -11.23 8.07
CA LEU A 57 7.89 -12.10 7.76
C LEU A 57 9.23 -11.36 7.75
N LEU A 58 9.22 -10.07 7.36
CA LEU A 58 10.39 -9.20 7.36
C LEU A 58 10.67 -8.55 8.73
N GLY A 59 9.89 -8.88 9.76
CA GLY A 59 10.10 -8.40 11.13
C GLY A 59 9.63 -6.97 11.38
N ALA A 60 8.71 -6.45 10.57
CA ALA A 60 8.08 -5.15 10.78
C ALA A 60 7.19 -5.15 12.03
N ASP A 61 7.09 -3.99 12.70
CA ASP A 61 5.98 -3.71 13.63
C ASP A 61 4.76 -3.29 12.81
N VAL A 62 3.94 -4.27 12.40
CA VAL A 62 2.84 -4.06 11.46
C VAL A 62 1.50 -4.53 12.04
N ASP A 63 0.50 -3.66 11.90
CA ASP A 63 -0.90 -3.95 12.18
C ASP A 63 -1.76 -3.68 10.94
N TYR A 64 -3.06 -3.99 11.00
CA TYR A 64 -3.99 -3.72 9.91
C TYR A 64 -5.27 -3.05 10.40
N TYR A 65 -5.98 -2.41 9.47
CA TYR A 65 -7.27 -1.80 9.70
C TYR A 65 -8.18 -2.04 8.50
N ILE A 66 -9.41 -2.49 8.75
CA ILE A 66 -10.46 -2.64 7.74
C ILE A 66 -11.67 -1.84 8.25
N PRO A 67 -12.14 -0.82 7.51
CA PRO A 67 -13.27 0.00 7.93
C PRO A 67 -14.57 -0.81 7.92
N HIS A 68 -15.47 -0.47 8.84
CA HIS A 68 -16.81 -1.04 8.81
C HIS A 68 -17.67 -0.35 7.75
N ARG A 69 -18.00 -1.07 6.67
CA ARG A 69 -18.76 -0.53 5.52
C ARG A 69 -19.99 0.30 5.88
N ILE A 70 -20.78 -0.17 6.86
CA ILE A 70 -22.06 0.45 7.20
C ILE A 70 -21.86 1.74 8.02
N ASP A 71 -20.89 1.71 8.94
CA ASP A 71 -20.71 2.79 9.91
C ASP A 71 -19.73 3.86 9.41
N GLU A 72 -18.74 3.46 8.62
CA GLU A 72 -17.64 4.32 8.17
C GLU A 72 -17.66 4.62 6.67
N GLY A 73 -18.42 3.86 5.89
CA GLY A 73 -18.51 4.03 4.43
C GLY A 73 -17.39 3.34 3.65
N TYR A 74 -17.04 3.92 2.50
CA TYR A 74 -16.06 3.38 1.56
C TYR A 74 -14.81 4.24 1.49
N GLY A 75 -13.65 3.58 1.40
CA GLY A 75 -12.35 4.20 1.27
C GLY A 75 -11.81 4.81 2.57
N LEU A 76 -10.64 5.42 2.47
CA LEU A 76 -9.95 6.03 3.60
C LEU A 76 -10.76 7.21 4.17
N ASN A 77 -10.96 7.20 5.49
CA ASN A 77 -11.69 8.24 6.20
C ASN A 77 -10.83 8.94 7.25
N GLU A 78 -11.15 10.21 7.53
CA GLU A 78 -10.38 11.06 8.45
C GLU A 78 -10.42 10.58 9.91
N GLU A 79 -11.51 9.94 10.35
CA GLU A 79 -11.63 9.45 11.72
C GLU A 79 -10.65 8.31 11.98
N ALA A 80 -10.57 7.35 11.06
CA ALA A 80 -9.61 6.27 11.09
C ALA A 80 -8.17 6.82 11.02
N VAL A 81 -7.88 7.80 10.15
CA VAL A 81 -6.56 8.45 10.09
C VAL A 81 -6.18 9.06 11.45
N ARG A 82 -7.09 9.79 12.12
CA ARG A 82 -6.86 10.34 13.47
C ARG A 82 -6.61 9.26 14.49
N ALA A 83 -7.41 8.20 14.47
CA ALA A 83 -7.29 7.08 15.40
C ALA A 83 -5.94 6.36 15.24
N LEU A 84 -5.53 6.09 14.00
CA LEU A 84 -4.28 5.40 13.68
C LEU A 84 -3.06 6.25 14.05
N ALA A 85 -3.05 7.53 13.70
CA ALA A 85 -2.00 8.47 14.11
C ALA A 85 -1.88 8.55 15.64
N LYS A 86 -3.02 8.66 16.35
CA LYS A 86 -3.07 8.66 17.82
C LYS A 86 -2.60 7.33 18.42
N SER A 87 -2.80 6.21 17.73
CA SER A 87 -2.31 4.89 18.15
C SER A 87 -0.80 4.69 17.95
N GLY A 88 -0.11 5.69 17.41
CA GLY A 88 1.33 5.70 17.21
C GLY A 88 1.81 5.20 15.85
N SER A 89 0.90 4.91 14.91
CA SER A 89 1.30 4.56 13.54
C SER A 89 2.10 5.70 12.92
N LYS A 90 3.21 5.36 12.26
CA LYS A 90 4.11 6.30 11.57
C LYS A 90 4.00 6.21 10.06
N LEU A 91 3.63 5.04 9.56
CA LEU A 91 3.41 4.79 8.16
C LEU A 91 2.06 4.08 7.96
N LEU A 92 1.19 4.68 7.15
CA LEU A 92 -0.06 4.11 6.70
C LEU A 92 0.10 3.62 5.26
N ILE A 93 -0.25 2.37 5.00
CA ILE A 93 -0.26 1.81 3.65
C ILE A 93 -1.71 1.51 3.29
N THR A 94 -2.28 2.21 2.32
CA THR A 94 -3.63 1.89 1.85
C THR A 94 -3.59 0.77 0.83
N VAL A 95 -4.63 -0.04 0.79
CA VAL A 95 -4.85 -1.13 -0.17
C VAL A 95 -6.25 -0.99 -0.72
N ASP A 96 -6.34 -0.95 -2.04
CA ASP A 96 -7.62 -0.88 -2.76
C ASP A 96 -8.44 0.38 -2.45
N CYS A 97 -7.77 1.42 -1.97
CA CYS A 97 -8.34 2.73 -1.75
C CYS A 97 -7.26 3.79 -1.62
N GLY A 98 -7.66 5.06 -1.64
CA GLY A 98 -6.83 6.18 -1.24
C GLY A 98 -6.41 7.10 -2.38
N VAL A 99 -6.47 6.68 -3.65
CA VAL A 99 -6.03 7.51 -4.79
C VAL A 99 -6.86 8.79 -4.99
N THR A 100 -8.06 8.84 -4.41
CA THR A 100 -8.94 10.03 -4.38
C THR A 100 -9.13 10.60 -2.97
N ALA A 101 -8.37 10.14 -1.98
CA ALA A 101 -8.57 10.50 -0.57
C ALA A 101 -7.77 11.75 -0.16
N PHE A 102 -7.93 12.86 -0.89
CA PHE A 102 -7.16 14.10 -0.70
C PHE A 102 -7.20 14.65 0.72
N SER A 103 -8.39 14.79 1.33
CA SER A 103 -8.50 15.37 2.67
C SER A 103 -7.89 14.46 3.75
N SER A 104 -8.05 13.15 3.60
CA SER A 104 -7.45 12.16 4.51
C SER A 104 -5.93 12.14 4.39
N ALA A 105 -5.40 12.30 3.18
CA ALA A 105 -3.96 12.40 2.92
C ALA A 105 -3.34 13.67 3.51
N GLU A 106 -3.98 14.83 3.28
CA GLU A 106 -3.55 16.10 3.88
C GLU A 106 -3.56 16.00 5.42
N LEU A 107 -4.64 15.46 5.99
CA LEU A 107 -4.77 15.27 7.43
C LEU A 107 -3.68 14.35 7.99
N ALA A 108 -3.38 13.24 7.30
CA ALA A 108 -2.31 12.33 7.70
C ALA A 108 -0.96 13.08 7.78
N GLY A 109 -0.64 13.89 6.78
CA GLY A 109 0.53 14.77 6.78
C GLY A 109 0.56 15.74 7.97
N GLN A 110 -0.55 16.41 8.26
CA GLN A 110 -0.67 17.32 9.43
C GLN A 110 -0.44 16.61 10.77
N LEU A 111 -0.76 15.32 10.84
CA LEU A 111 -0.60 14.48 12.03
C LEU A 111 0.79 13.79 12.10
N GLY A 112 1.64 13.98 11.08
CA GLY A 112 2.93 13.28 10.97
C GLY A 112 2.78 11.78 10.73
N LEU A 113 1.66 11.36 10.12
CA LEU A 113 1.42 10.01 9.62
C LEU A 113 1.71 10.00 8.12
N GLU A 114 2.83 9.39 7.72
CA GLU A 114 3.17 9.29 6.31
C GLU A 114 2.32 8.23 5.61
N MET A 115 2.10 8.40 4.30
CA MET A 115 1.26 7.52 3.51
C MET A 115 2.00 6.88 2.33
N ILE A 116 1.72 5.60 2.11
CA ILE A 116 1.91 4.90 0.83
C ILE A 116 0.52 4.49 0.36
N ILE A 117 0.14 4.90 -0.85
CA ILE A 117 -1.16 4.52 -1.42
C ILE A 117 -0.95 3.37 -2.39
N THR A 118 -1.63 2.24 -2.18
CA THR A 118 -1.69 1.15 -3.16
C THR A 118 -3.13 0.97 -3.61
N ASP A 119 -3.40 1.27 -4.87
CA ASP A 119 -4.76 1.41 -5.37
C ASP A 119 -4.79 1.14 -6.89
N HIS A 120 -5.98 0.96 -7.44
CA HIS A 120 -6.23 0.74 -8.86
C HIS A 120 -7.47 1.48 -9.40
N HIS A 121 -8.22 2.16 -8.53
CA HIS A 121 -9.35 2.98 -8.93
C HIS A 121 -8.96 4.10 -9.90
N GLN A 122 -9.92 4.67 -10.62
CA GLN A 122 -9.62 5.76 -11.55
C GLN A 122 -9.04 6.96 -10.78
N PRO A 123 -7.78 7.37 -11.04
CA PRO A 123 -7.23 8.55 -10.41
C PRO A 123 -7.86 9.82 -10.99
N GLU A 124 -7.89 10.87 -10.17
CA GLU A 124 -8.16 12.23 -10.60
C GLU A 124 -6.94 12.84 -11.34
N PRO A 125 -7.08 14.01 -11.99
CA PRO A 125 -5.95 14.68 -12.65
C PRO A 125 -4.82 15.07 -11.68
N GLU A 126 -5.19 15.37 -10.44
CA GLU A 126 -4.26 15.58 -9.33
C GLU A 126 -4.23 14.33 -8.44
N LEU A 127 -3.14 14.17 -7.69
CA LEU A 127 -2.96 13.03 -6.80
C LEU A 127 -2.83 13.50 -5.35
N PRO A 128 -3.34 12.71 -4.39
CA PRO A 128 -3.22 13.02 -2.97
C PRO A 128 -1.76 13.03 -2.52
N GLU A 129 -1.48 13.77 -1.45
CA GLU A 129 -0.13 13.82 -0.87
C GLU A 129 0.24 12.48 -0.24
N ALA A 130 1.29 11.84 -0.75
CA ALA A 130 1.80 10.59 -0.21
C ALA A 130 3.30 10.47 -0.51
N VAL A 131 4.02 9.71 0.32
CA VAL A 131 5.43 9.38 0.09
C VAL A 131 5.58 8.56 -1.20
N ALA A 132 4.62 7.68 -1.46
CA ALA A 132 4.53 6.95 -2.70
C ALA A 132 3.06 6.63 -3.05
N ILE A 133 2.76 6.59 -4.34
CA ILE A 133 1.51 6.06 -4.87
C ILE A 133 1.90 4.93 -5.82
N VAL A 134 1.50 3.71 -5.50
CA VAL A 134 1.72 2.50 -6.29
C VAL A 134 0.43 2.20 -7.02
N HIS A 135 0.41 2.44 -8.33
CA HIS A 135 -0.84 2.41 -9.08
C HIS A 135 -0.60 2.20 -10.58
N PRO A 136 -1.33 1.28 -11.25
CA PRO A 136 -1.08 0.91 -12.65
C PRO A 136 -1.29 2.08 -13.62
N ALA A 137 -2.28 2.94 -13.35
CA ALA A 137 -2.64 4.08 -14.20
C ALA A 137 -1.69 5.31 -14.13
N LEU A 138 -0.67 5.31 -13.27
CA LEU A 138 0.29 6.45 -13.22
C LEU A 138 1.14 6.53 -14.49
N GLU A 139 1.42 5.40 -15.11
CA GLU A 139 2.18 5.32 -16.35
C GLU A 139 1.44 4.49 -17.37
N LYS A 140 1.09 5.11 -18.51
CA LYS A 140 0.41 4.43 -19.63
C LYS A 140 1.24 3.29 -20.24
N SER A 141 2.55 3.29 -20.01
CA SER A 141 3.49 2.23 -20.43
C SER A 141 3.35 0.96 -19.61
N TYR A 142 2.75 1.00 -18.42
CA TYR A 142 2.54 -0.20 -17.62
C TYR A 142 1.54 -1.12 -18.31
N ALA A 143 1.96 -2.35 -18.63
CA ALA A 143 1.20 -3.21 -19.54
C ALA A 143 -0.13 -3.72 -18.98
N ASN A 144 -0.29 -3.78 -17.65
CA ASN A 144 -1.51 -4.27 -17.00
C ASN A 144 -2.27 -3.15 -16.29
N GLN A 145 -2.94 -2.30 -17.07
CA GLN A 145 -3.77 -1.20 -16.56
C GLN A 145 -4.94 -1.70 -15.69
N ASP A 146 -5.37 -2.96 -15.87
CA ASP A 146 -6.50 -3.59 -15.15
C ASP A 146 -6.05 -4.38 -13.90
N SER A 147 -4.91 -4.02 -13.30
CA SER A 147 -4.48 -4.66 -12.05
C SER A 147 -5.48 -4.39 -10.94
N SER A 148 -5.88 -5.42 -10.18
CA SER A 148 -6.69 -5.28 -8.96
C SER A 148 -5.88 -4.70 -7.81
N GLY A 149 -6.52 -4.17 -6.76
CA GLY A 149 -5.85 -3.68 -5.55
C GLY A 149 -4.94 -4.75 -4.93
N SER A 150 -5.41 -6.00 -4.85
CA SER A 150 -4.62 -7.16 -4.42
C SER A 150 -3.43 -7.48 -5.34
N MET A 151 -3.55 -7.26 -6.66
CA MET A 151 -2.42 -7.41 -7.58
C MET A 151 -1.37 -6.31 -7.36
N VAL A 152 -1.80 -5.06 -7.11
CA VAL A 152 -0.88 -3.96 -6.76
C VAL A 152 -0.14 -4.28 -5.46
N ALA A 153 -0.87 -4.68 -4.42
CA ALA A 153 -0.32 -5.17 -3.15
C ALA A 153 0.66 -6.34 -3.36
N PHE A 154 0.32 -7.31 -4.22
CA PHE A 154 1.20 -8.43 -4.57
C PHE A 154 2.49 -7.97 -5.26
N LYS A 155 2.43 -7.01 -6.19
CA LYS A 155 3.63 -6.46 -6.83
C LYS A 155 4.54 -5.77 -5.81
N LEU A 156 3.96 -4.99 -4.89
CA LEU A 156 4.73 -4.38 -3.81
C LEU A 156 5.36 -5.43 -2.88
N ALA A 157 4.59 -6.45 -2.47
CA ALA A 157 5.11 -7.54 -1.64
C ALA A 157 6.23 -8.32 -2.33
N TRP A 158 6.11 -8.58 -3.63
CA TRP A 158 7.16 -9.23 -4.41
C TRP A 158 8.41 -8.35 -4.49
N ALA A 159 8.28 -7.05 -4.76
CA ALA A 159 9.43 -6.14 -4.75
C ALA A 159 10.13 -6.12 -3.38
N MET A 160 9.37 -6.09 -2.27
CA MET A 160 9.91 -6.21 -0.92
C MET A 160 10.67 -7.53 -0.71
N ALA A 161 10.12 -8.66 -1.17
CA ALA A 161 10.79 -9.95 -1.09
C ALA A 161 12.11 -9.97 -1.89
N ASN A 162 12.14 -9.38 -3.09
CA ASN A 162 13.35 -9.26 -3.90
C ASN A 162 14.43 -8.44 -3.17
N GLU A 163 14.05 -7.29 -2.63
CA GLU A 163 14.96 -6.37 -1.92
C GLU A 163 15.61 -7.02 -0.70
N PHE A 164 14.84 -7.79 0.09
CA PHE A 164 15.35 -8.46 1.29
C PHE A 164 16.06 -9.78 1.01
N ASN A 165 15.87 -10.40 -0.15
CA ASN A 165 16.64 -11.57 -0.58
C ASN A 165 18.03 -11.16 -1.14
N ALA A 166 18.16 -9.94 -1.67
CA ALA A 166 19.43 -9.40 -2.14
C ALA A 166 20.36 -8.91 -1.00
N GLY A 167 19.79 -8.61 0.17
CA GLY A 167 20.52 -8.40 1.43
C GLY A 167 20.72 -9.71 2.18
N ARG A 168 21.88 -9.91 2.82
CA ARG A 168 22.19 -11.11 3.63
C ARG A 168 21.04 -11.48 4.57
N LYS A 169 20.80 -12.79 4.70
CA LYS A 169 19.99 -13.46 5.73
C LYS A 169 20.04 -12.70 7.06
N LEU A 170 18.85 -12.49 7.63
CA LEU A 170 18.63 -12.09 9.03
C LEU A 170 19.65 -12.73 9.98
#